data_AF-A0A3L7Q1C8-F1
#
_entry.id   AF-A0A3L7Q1C8-F1
#
_cell.length_a   1.000
_cell.length_b   1.000
_cell.length_c   1.000
_cell.angle_alpha   90.00
_cell.angle_beta   90.00
_cell.angle_gamma   90.00
#
_symmetry.space_group_name_H-M   'P 1'
#
loop_
_entity.id
_entity.type
_entity.pdbx_description
1 polymer ?
#
loop_
_entity_poly.entity_id
_entity_poly.type
_entity_poly.pdbx_seq_one_letter_code
_entity_poly.pdbx_strand_id
1 'polypeptide(L)'
;MPTSIRRGAIHARRFFILFMVLLVTLLVGRGAFAQTADRVVTSAGTISGRVAATDANEVQLEDRAGEMKKIAIDQIREVQFGGEPAELKSARSMLLRGRAADSLEELAKIEPTDLDGAEQILLDEVDYVRAAATARVALATGGDPREAGKLVADFVAKHPDSHHAYDVQELLGDLLARAGRVENALAAYGQLAKGPPAFKVRAASARAAMLLEQGKHAEALREFDAAVQIDSSDEASAAQKRAAELGLARCLAQL
;
A
#
# COMPACT_ATOMS: atom_id res chain seq x y z
N MET A 1 52.31 69.58 27.34
CA MET A 1 51.48 70.77 27.02
C MET A 1 52.41 71.80 26.38
N PRO A 2 52.08 72.48 25.25
CA PRO A 2 50.77 72.85 24.67
C PRO A 2 50.48 72.12 23.32
N THR A 3 49.26 71.66 22.99
CA THR A 3 48.09 72.33 22.35
C THR A 3 48.37 73.11 21.05
N SER A 4 47.98 72.59 19.88
CA SER A 4 46.69 72.92 19.23
C SER A 4 46.61 72.41 17.78
N ILE A 5 45.38 72.06 17.43
CA ILE A 5 44.83 71.56 16.16
C ILE A 5 44.90 72.61 15.03
N ARG A 6 45.12 72.19 13.78
CA ARG A 6 44.39 72.75 12.62
C ARG A 6 44.25 71.75 11.46
N ARG A 7 42.99 71.65 11.03
CA ARG A 7 42.48 70.94 9.85
C ARG A 7 43.04 71.56 8.56
N GLY A 8 43.28 70.72 7.57
CA GLY A 8 43.46 71.10 6.17
C GLY A 8 43.26 69.88 5.29
N ALA A 9 42.05 69.75 4.75
CA ALA A 9 41.72 68.76 3.74
C ALA A 9 42.54 68.99 2.47
N ILE A 10 42.67 67.97 1.61
CA ILE A 10 42.32 68.00 0.18
C ILE A 10 43.06 66.88 -0.62
N HIS A 11 42.28 66.17 -1.44
CA HIS A 11 42.60 65.29 -2.59
C HIS A 11 43.04 63.83 -2.31
N ALA A 12 42.10 62.88 -2.34
CA ALA A 12 41.55 62.23 -3.54
C ALA A 12 42.50 61.21 -4.17
N ARG A 13 42.37 59.93 -3.77
CA ARG A 13 42.71 58.80 -4.62
C ARG A 13 41.63 57.73 -4.51
N ARG A 14 41.00 57.52 -5.66
CA ARG A 14 39.97 56.54 -5.99
C ARG A 14 40.52 55.13 -5.74
N PHE A 15 39.80 54.30 -4.99
CA PHE A 15 39.86 52.86 -5.20
C PHE A 15 38.45 52.30 -5.06
N PHE A 16 37.85 52.11 -6.23
CA PHE A 16 36.56 51.47 -6.46
C PHE A 16 36.80 49.96 -6.31
N ILE A 17 36.53 49.39 -5.13
CA ILE A 17 36.54 47.93 -4.96
C ILE A 17 35.13 47.45 -5.25
N LEU A 18 34.99 46.90 -6.45
CA LEU A 18 33.82 46.28 -7.02
C LEU A 18 33.37 45.10 -6.14
N PHE A 19 32.17 45.20 -5.59
CA PHE A 19 31.46 44.13 -4.89
C PHE A 19 30.93 43.16 -5.96
N MET A 20 31.61 42.03 -6.19
CA MET A 20 31.13 40.97 -7.08
C MET A 20 30.72 39.77 -6.22
N VAL A 21 29.48 39.79 -5.75
CA VAL A 21 28.83 38.59 -5.17
C VAL A 21 28.46 37.69 -6.34
N LEU A 22 29.28 36.66 -6.55
CA LEU A 22 28.96 35.56 -7.45
C LEU A 22 27.92 34.67 -6.77
N LEU A 23 26.63 34.98 -6.99
CA LEU A 23 25.53 34.11 -6.62
C LEU A 23 25.54 32.91 -7.60
N VAL A 24 26.24 31.85 -7.24
CA VAL A 24 26.11 30.55 -7.92
C VAL A 24 24.78 29.95 -7.47
N THR A 25 23.71 30.26 -8.21
CA THR A 25 22.51 29.42 -8.16
C THR A 25 22.88 28.08 -8.75
N LEU A 26 23.10 27.08 -7.89
CA LEU A 26 22.99 25.68 -8.28
C LEU A 26 21.55 25.49 -8.76
N LEU A 27 21.33 25.64 -10.07
CA LEU A 27 20.27 24.90 -10.73
C LEU A 27 20.67 23.43 -10.55
N VAL A 28 20.15 22.80 -9.50
CA VAL A 28 19.94 21.36 -9.56
C VAL A 28 19.00 21.19 -10.73
N GLY A 29 19.55 20.83 -11.89
CA GLY A 29 18.77 20.38 -13.00
C GLY A 29 17.93 19.23 -12.47
N ARG A 30 16.65 19.47 -12.25
CA ARG A 30 15.66 18.39 -12.25
C ARG A 30 15.79 17.79 -13.63
N GLY A 31 16.62 16.76 -13.74
CA GLY A 31 16.77 15.99 -14.95
C GLY A 31 15.37 15.50 -15.29
N ALA A 32 14.75 16.12 -16.27
CA ALA A 32 13.53 15.64 -16.88
C ALA A 32 13.89 14.41 -17.73
N PHE A 33 14.32 13.34 -17.07
CA PHE A 33 13.91 12.04 -17.56
C PHE A 33 12.41 12.05 -17.40
N ALA A 34 11.68 11.91 -18.50
CA ALA A 34 10.25 11.68 -18.46
C ALA A 34 10.02 10.31 -17.82
N GLN A 35 10.20 10.21 -16.49
CA GLN A 35 9.68 9.10 -15.71
C GLN A 35 8.20 9.04 -16.02
N THR A 36 7.75 7.89 -16.51
CA THR A 36 6.33 7.64 -16.67
C THR A 36 5.69 7.91 -15.32
N ALA A 37 4.59 8.67 -15.28
CA ALA A 37 3.97 9.02 -14.01
C ALA A 37 3.34 7.78 -13.38
N ASP A 38 3.40 7.69 -12.05
CA ASP A 38 2.58 6.75 -11.29
C ASP A 38 1.11 7.00 -11.56
N ARG A 39 0.29 5.98 -11.30
CA ARG A 39 -1.15 6.02 -11.50
C ARG A 39 -1.85 5.34 -10.34
N VAL A 40 -2.78 6.05 -9.71
CA VAL A 40 -3.73 5.46 -8.76
C VAL A 40 -5.05 5.28 -9.48
N VAL A 41 -5.42 4.02 -9.72
CA VAL A 41 -6.68 3.63 -10.33
C VAL A 41 -7.71 3.51 -9.21
N THR A 42 -8.78 4.28 -9.32
CA THR A 42 -9.89 4.29 -8.36
C THR A 42 -11.20 3.83 -9.01
N SER A 43 -12.27 3.71 -8.22
CA SER A 43 -13.62 3.51 -8.76
C SER A 43 -14.12 4.65 -9.62
N ALA A 44 -13.69 5.89 -9.36
CA ALA A 44 -14.12 7.09 -10.05
C ALA A 44 -13.27 7.46 -11.28
N GLY A 45 -12.09 6.85 -11.43
CA GLY A 45 -11.17 7.15 -12.52
C GLY A 45 -9.70 6.94 -12.14
N THR A 46 -8.79 7.41 -12.98
CA THR A 46 -7.34 7.30 -12.74
C THR A 46 -6.74 8.67 -12.43
N ILE A 47 -5.96 8.73 -11.36
CA ILE A 47 -5.20 9.92 -10.96
C ILE A 47 -3.73 9.64 -11.30
N SER A 48 -3.07 10.57 -11.97
CA SER A 48 -1.65 10.44 -12.37
C SER A 48 -0.77 11.47 -11.69
N GLY A 49 0.40 11.06 -11.24
CA GLY A 49 1.36 11.88 -10.51
C GLY A 49 2.53 11.05 -10.00
N ARG A 50 3.19 11.49 -8.94
CA ARG A 50 4.19 10.70 -8.21
C ARG A 50 3.59 10.29 -6.86
N VAL A 51 3.61 9.01 -6.54
CA VAL A 51 3.28 8.52 -5.20
C VAL A 51 4.42 8.92 -4.28
N ALA A 52 4.17 9.92 -3.44
CA ALA A 52 5.17 10.49 -2.54
C ALA A 52 5.26 9.72 -1.22
N ALA A 53 4.14 9.14 -0.77
CA ALA A 53 4.06 8.38 0.46
C ALA A 53 2.81 7.47 0.47
N THR A 54 2.83 6.46 1.34
CA THR A 54 1.65 5.64 1.67
C THR A 54 1.55 5.49 3.17
N ASP A 55 0.35 5.18 3.64
CA ASP A 55 0.11 4.58 4.95
C ASP A 55 -1.02 3.55 4.82
N ALA A 56 -1.37 2.90 5.93
CA ALA A 56 -2.40 1.87 5.93
C ALA A 56 -3.79 2.35 5.44
N ASN A 57 -4.08 3.65 5.43
CA ASN A 57 -5.39 4.23 5.12
C ASN A 57 -5.40 5.06 3.83
N GLU A 58 -4.27 5.56 3.35
CA GLU A 58 -4.21 6.39 2.15
C GLU A 58 -2.92 6.25 1.33
N VAL A 59 -3.04 6.60 0.05
CA VAL A 59 -1.92 6.87 -0.85
C VAL A 59 -1.85 8.37 -1.09
N GLN A 60 -0.66 8.96 -0.90
CA GLN A 60 -0.40 10.38 -1.11
C GLN A 60 0.31 10.56 -2.45
N LEU A 61 -0.36 11.23 -3.40
CA LEU A 61 0.11 11.42 -4.76
C LEU A 61 0.30 12.92 -5.04
N GLU A 62 1.51 13.31 -5.45
CA GLU A 62 1.84 14.65 -5.94
C GLU A 62 1.50 14.71 -7.44
N ASP A 63 0.55 15.54 -7.83
CA ASP A 63 0.18 15.67 -9.24
C ASP A 63 1.17 16.55 -10.04
N ARG A 64 0.91 16.73 -11.35
CA ARG A 64 1.79 17.52 -12.22
C ARG A 64 1.88 19.01 -11.84
N ALA A 65 0.92 19.53 -11.09
CA ALA A 65 0.94 20.90 -10.59
C ALA A 65 1.66 21.03 -9.23
N GLY A 66 2.14 19.91 -8.66
CA GLY A 66 2.73 19.85 -7.32
C GLY A 66 1.69 19.80 -6.20
N GLU A 67 0.42 19.55 -6.52
CA GLU A 67 -0.63 19.43 -5.52
C GLU A 67 -0.63 18.01 -4.91
N MET A 68 -0.62 17.93 -3.58
CA MET A 68 -0.71 16.68 -2.84
C MET A 68 -2.16 16.20 -2.74
N LYS A 69 -2.46 15.05 -3.32
CA LYS A 69 -3.76 14.37 -3.26
C LYS A 69 -3.67 13.17 -2.33
N LYS A 70 -4.55 13.15 -1.33
CA LYS A 70 -4.74 12.02 -0.42
C LYS A 70 -5.88 11.15 -0.94
N ILE A 71 -5.60 9.90 -1.25
CA ILE A 71 -6.55 8.97 -1.84
C ILE A 71 -6.75 7.83 -0.85
N ALA A 72 -7.96 7.70 -0.31
CA ALA A 72 -8.26 6.68 0.68
C ALA A 72 -8.21 5.27 0.06
N ILE A 73 -7.66 4.30 0.80
CA ILE A 73 -7.42 2.94 0.30
C ILE A 73 -8.68 2.19 -0.10
N ASP A 74 -9.84 2.55 0.45
CA ASP A 74 -11.15 1.96 0.09
C ASP A 74 -11.66 2.45 -1.28
N GLN A 75 -11.04 3.48 -1.85
CA GLN A 75 -11.30 3.97 -3.21
C GLN A 75 -10.32 3.39 -4.24
N ILE A 76 -9.20 2.83 -3.80
CA ILE A 76 -8.10 2.38 -4.65
C ILE A 76 -8.38 0.96 -5.14
N ARG A 77 -8.28 0.77 -6.46
CA ARG A 77 -8.32 -0.54 -7.12
C ARG A 77 -6.92 -1.05 -7.43
N GLU A 78 -6.02 -0.16 -7.80
CA GLU A 78 -4.65 -0.50 -8.18
C GLU A 78 -3.76 0.75 -8.08
N VAL A 79 -2.53 0.58 -7.59
CA VAL A 79 -1.44 1.55 -7.73
C VAL A 79 -0.49 1.02 -8.80
N GLN A 80 -0.11 1.85 -9.77
CA GLN A 80 0.85 1.53 -10.82
C GLN A 80 2.02 2.49 -10.73
N PHE A 81 3.24 1.97 -10.73
CA PHE A 81 4.44 2.78 -10.58
C PHE A 81 5.08 3.09 -11.93
N GLY A 82 5.58 4.31 -12.03
CA GLY A 82 6.36 4.82 -13.12
C GLY A 82 7.65 4.06 -13.30
N GLY A 83 7.87 3.54 -14.51
CA GLY A 83 9.09 2.78 -14.83
C GLY A 83 9.14 1.39 -14.21
N GLU A 84 8.03 0.88 -13.65
CA GLU A 84 7.98 -0.51 -13.17
C GLU A 84 8.19 -1.52 -14.31
N PRO A 85 8.82 -2.68 -14.05
CA PRO A 85 8.88 -3.77 -15.01
C PRO A 85 7.48 -4.18 -15.47
N ALA A 86 7.34 -4.53 -16.76
CA ALA A 86 6.05 -4.94 -17.32
C ALA A 86 5.50 -6.20 -16.63
N GLU A 87 6.41 -7.06 -16.20
CA GLU A 87 6.22 -8.29 -15.44
C GLU A 87 5.57 -7.99 -14.08
N LEU A 88 6.04 -6.96 -13.35
CA LEU A 88 5.43 -6.58 -12.07
C LEU A 88 3.99 -6.10 -12.27
N LYS A 89 3.77 -5.26 -13.27
CA LYS A 89 2.44 -4.79 -13.63
C LYS A 89 1.52 -5.96 -14.02
N SER A 90 2.02 -6.90 -14.82
CA SER A 90 1.30 -8.11 -15.20
C SER A 90 0.95 -8.97 -13.98
N ALA A 91 1.93 -9.21 -13.11
CA ALA A 91 1.78 -9.98 -11.88
C ALA A 91 0.73 -9.37 -10.95
N ARG A 92 0.76 -8.05 -10.74
CA ARG A 92 -0.24 -7.33 -9.94
C ARG A 92 -1.63 -7.48 -10.54
N SER A 93 -1.76 -7.29 -11.85
CA SER A 93 -3.04 -7.44 -12.56
C SER A 93 -3.60 -8.87 -12.48
N MET A 94 -2.75 -9.89 -12.56
CA MET A 94 -3.13 -11.29 -12.39
C MET A 94 -3.56 -11.58 -10.95
N LEU A 95 -2.81 -11.09 -9.97
CA LEU A 95 -3.14 -11.21 -8.56
C LEU A 95 -4.53 -10.65 -8.26
N LEU A 96 -4.82 -9.43 -8.73
CA LEU A 96 -6.14 -8.78 -8.58
C LEU A 96 -7.29 -9.58 -9.19
N ARG A 97 -7.03 -10.35 -10.26
CA ARG A 97 -8.01 -11.23 -10.92
C ARG A 97 -8.08 -12.64 -10.33
N GLY A 98 -7.41 -12.89 -9.20
CA GLY A 98 -7.37 -14.20 -8.54
C GLY A 98 -6.44 -15.22 -9.19
N ARG A 99 -5.66 -14.82 -10.20
CA ARG A 99 -4.68 -15.66 -10.90
C ARG A 99 -3.33 -15.63 -10.19
N ALA A 100 -3.31 -16.10 -8.94
CA ALA A 100 -2.13 -15.98 -8.08
C ALA A 100 -0.94 -16.84 -8.54
N ALA A 101 -1.18 -18.03 -9.11
CA ALA A 101 -0.10 -18.86 -9.65
C ALA A 101 0.59 -18.16 -10.85
N ASP A 102 -0.19 -17.65 -11.80
CA ASP A 102 0.34 -16.92 -12.95
C ASP A 102 1.06 -15.63 -12.52
N SER A 103 0.59 -14.98 -11.45
CA SER A 103 1.27 -13.82 -10.85
C SER A 103 2.70 -14.16 -10.39
N LEU A 104 2.91 -15.32 -9.77
CA LEU A 104 4.24 -15.79 -9.39
C LEU A 104 5.11 -16.11 -10.61
N GLU A 105 4.53 -16.67 -11.67
CA GLU A 105 5.25 -16.92 -12.92
C GLU A 105 5.73 -15.63 -13.58
N GLU A 106 4.92 -14.57 -13.57
CA GLU A 106 5.33 -13.26 -14.08
C GLU A 106 6.42 -12.64 -13.19
N LEU A 107 6.27 -12.68 -11.86
CA LEU A 107 7.30 -12.17 -10.94
C LEU A 107 8.65 -12.88 -11.12
N ALA A 108 8.65 -14.16 -11.43
CA ALA A 108 9.87 -14.94 -11.63
C ALA A 108 10.69 -14.51 -12.86
N LYS A 109 10.10 -13.70 -13.77
CA LYS A 109 10.78 -13.15 -14.95
C LYS A 109 11.49 -11.83 -14.69
N ILE A 110 11.26 -11.22 -13.51
CA ILE A 110 11.93 -9.97 -13.12
C ILE A 110 13.36 -10.31 -12.73
N GLU A 111 14.32 -9.77 -13.46
CA GLU A 111 15.73 -9.88 -13.13
C GLU A 111 16.14 -8.75 -12.17
N PRO A 112 17.16 -8.93 -11.32
CA PRO A 112 17.61 -7.88 -10.40
C PRO A 112 17.93 -6.54 -11.09
N THR A 113 18.47 -6.60 -12.31
CA THR A 113 18.81 -5.42 -13.12
C THR A 113 17.58 -4.62 -13.56
N ASP A 114 16.40 -5.24 -13.63
CA ASP A 114 15.15 -4.55 -13.97
C ASP A 114 14.67 -3.64 -12.83
N LEU A 115 15.22 -3.83 -11.64
CA LEU A 115 14.94 -3.04 -10.44
C LEU A 115 16.10 -2.09 -10.07
N ASP A 116 17.12 -1.98 -10.91
CA ASP A 116 18.25 -1.09 -10.65
C ASP A 116 17.81 0.37 -10.54
N GLY A 117 18.06 0.99 -9.39
CA GLY A 117 17.66 2.37 -9.11
C GLY A 117 16.17 2.55 -8.82
N ALA A 118 15.41 1.46 -8.64
CA ALA A 118 14.02 1.52 -8.21
C ALA A 118 13.88 2.23 -6.85
N GLU A 119 12.82 3.04 -6.72
CA GLU A 119 12.45 3.63 -5.42
C GLU A 119 12.00 2.52 -4.45
N GLN A 120 12.21 2.73 -3.15
CA GLN A 120 11.87 1.72 -2.13
C GLN A 120 10.40 1.29 -2.21
N ILE A 121 9.48 2.20 -2.53
CA ILE A 121 8.05 1.87 -2.68
C ILE A 121 7.77 0.86 -3.79
N LEU A 122 8.57 0.85 -4.85
CA LEU A 122 8.46 -0.13 -5.93
C LEU A 122 9.02 -1.49 -5.49
N LEU A 123 10.10 -1.51 -4.72
CA LEU A 123 10.65 -2.74 -4.13
C LEU A 123 9.66 -3.35 -3.12
N ASP A 124 9.04 -2.51 -2.29
CA ASP A 124 7.99 -2.91 -1.35
C ASP A 124 6.79 -3.53 -2.08
N GLU A 125 6.43 -2.97 -3.24
CA GLU A 125 5.37 -3.53 -4.08
C GLU A 125 5.72 -4.92 -4.64
N VAL A 126 6.96 -5.14 -5.07
CA VAL A 126 7.43 -6.48 -5.49
C VAL A 126 7.28 -7.48 -4.34
N ASP A 127 7.68 -7.08 -3.13
CA ASP A 127 7.57 -7.91 -1.93
C ASP A 127 6.11 -8.19 -1.55
N TYR A 128 5.23 -7.19 -1.67
CA TYR A 128 3.79 -7.37 -1.48
C TYR A 128 3.21 -8.37 -2.47
N VAL A 129 3.41 -8.16 -3.78
CA VAL A 129 2.82 -9.03 -4.82
C VAL A 129 3.31 -10.47 -4.63
N ARG A 130 4.60 -10.65 -4.29
CA ARG A 130 5.15 -11.98 -3.99
C ARG A 130 4.49 -12.62 -2.77
N ALA A 131 4.42 -11.90 -1.64
CA ALA A 131 3.82 -12.43 -0.42
C ALA A 131 2.34 -12.77 -0.61
N ALA A 132 1.58 -11.87 -1.26
CA ALA A 132 0.16 -12.03 -1.51
C ALA A 132 -0.14 -13.16 -2.50
N ALA A 133 0.63 -13.29 -3.58
CA ALA A 133 0.46 -14.37 -4.54
C ALA A 133 0.79 -15.73 -3.92
N THR A 134 1.90 -15.86 -3.19
CA THR A 134 2.26 -17.10 -2.49
C THR A 134 1.21 -17.48 -1.45
N ALA A 135 0.69 -16.51 -0.68
CA ALA A 135 -0.42 -16.73 0.26
C ALA A 135 -1.67 -17.27 -0.43
N ARG A 136 -2.11 -16.63 -1.52
CA ARG A 136 -3.31 -17.06 -2.25
C ARG A 136 -3.15 -18.44 -2.89
N VAL A 137 -1.97 -18.79 -3.40
CA VAL A 137 -1.69 -20.15 -3.89
C VAL A 137 -1.77 -21.17 -2.76
N ALA A 138 -1.14 -20.92 -1.61
CA ALA A 138 -1.19 -21.83 -0.47
C ALA A 138 -2.62 -22.05 0.05
N LEU A 139 -3.40 -20.97 0.16
CA LEU A 139 -4.80 -21.02 0.58
C LEU A 139 -5.68 -21.79 -0.43
N ALA A 140 -5.51 -21.54 -1.73
CA ALA A 140 -6.34 -22.15 -2.77
C ALA A 140 -6.04 -23.65 -2.99
N THR A 141 -4.77 -24.04 -2.91
CA THR A 141 -4.34 -25.43 -3.12
C THR A 141 -4.41 -26.27 -1.84
N GLY A 142 -4.55 -25.61 -0.70
CA GLY A 142 -4.46 -26.23 0.61
C GLY A 142 -3.06 -26.70 1.00
N GLY A 143 -2.02 -26.23 0.31
CA GLY A 143 -0.61 -26.54 0.58
C GLY A 143 -0.12 -26.06 1.96
N ASP A 144 1.13 -26.39 2.31
CA ASP A 144 1.74 -26.00 3.59
C ASP A 144 1.80 -24.45 3.72
N PRO A 145 1.12 -23.86 4.72
CA PRO A 145 1.05 -22.40 4.85
C PRO A 145 2.33 -21.78 5.44
N ARG A 146 3.36 -22.56 5.80
CA ARG A 146 4.55 -22.03 6.51
C ARG A 146 5.33 -20.99 5.71
N GLU A 147 5.64 -21.28 4.46
CA GLU A 147 6.41 -20.36 3.62
C GLU A 147 5.62 -19.09 3.32
N ALA A 148 4.37 -19.25 2.87
CA ALA A 148 3.43 -18.16 2.66
C ALA A 148 3.29 -17.29 3.92
N GLY A 149 3.07 -17.92 5.07
CA GLY A 149 2.92 -17.23 6.35
C GLY A 149 4.16 -16.46 6.76
N LYS A 150 5.36 -16.99 6.47
CA LYS A 150 6.61 -16.26 6.68
C LYS A 150 6.69 -15.01 5.80
N LEU A 151 6.43 -15.15 4.49
CA LEU A 151 6.49 -14.00 3.57
C LEU A 151 5.51 -12.90 3.96
N VAL A 152 4.27 -13.26 4.31
CA VAL A 152 3.26 -12.30 4.75
C VAL A 152 3.66 -11.65 6.08
N ALA A 153 4.14 -12.42 7.06
CA ALA A 153 4.58 -11.88 8.34
C ALA A 153 5.80 -10.96 8.20
N ASP A 154 6.76 -11.32 7.34
CA ASP A 154 7.93 -10.49 7.02
C ASP A 154 7.48 -9.18 6.38
N PHE A 155 6.50 -9.21 5.48
CA PHE A 155 5.95 -7.99 4.86
C PHE A 155 5.31 -7.08 5.92
N VAL A 156 4.43 -7.62 6.76
CA VAL A 156 3.78 -6.88 7.85
C VAL A 156 4.80 -6.21 8.78
N ALA A 157 5.90 -6.89 9.07
CA ALA A 157 6.95 -6.37 9.96
C ALA A 157 7.80 -5.27 9.31
N LYS A 158 8.05 -5.36 8.01
CA LYS A 158 8.95 -4.44 7.28
C LYS A 158 8.24 -3.23 6.69
N HIS A 159 6.96 -3.37 6.35
CA HIS A 159 6.18 -2.34 5.64
C HIS A 159 4.90 -1.97 6.40
N PRO A 160 4.99 -1.52 7.66
CA PRO A 160 3.81 -1.17 8.46
C PRO A 160 3.01 0.00 7.87
N ASP A 161 3.66 0.87 7.11
CA ASP A 161 3.06 2.03 6.43
C ASP A 161 2.68 1.74 4.96
N SER A 162 2.58 0.46 4.58
CA SER A 162 2.09 0.10 3.26
C SER A 162 0.58 0.34 3.13
N HIS A 163 0.15 0.83 1.97
CA HIS A 163 -1.27 0.85 1.60
C HIS A 163 -1.91 -0.54 1.51
N HIS A 164 -1.10 -1.60 1.46
CA HIS A 164 -1.56 -3.00 1.51
C HIS A 164 -1.71 -3.55 2.93
N ALA A 165 -1.45 -2.75 3.97
CA ALA A 165 -1.37 -3.22 5.36
C ALA A 165 -2.61 -4.03 5.79
N TYR A 166 -3.82 -3.62 5.39
CA TYR A 166 -5.01 -4.37 5.72
C TYR A 166 -5.15 -5.67 4.91
N ASP A 167 -4.85 -5.65 3.61
CA ASP A 167 -4.92 -6.85 2.77
C ASP A 167 -3.98 -7.95 3.26
N VAL A 168 -2.76 -7.59 3.69
CA VAL A 168 -1.81 -8.58 4.23
C VAL A 168 -2.22 -9.10 5.61
N GLN A 169 -2.94 -8.32 6.42
CA GLN A 169 -3.49 -8.81 7.69
C GLN A 169 -4.58 -9.85 7.48
N GLU A 170 -5.40 -9.72 6.43
CA GLU A 170 -6.35 -10.77 6.05
C GLU A 170 -5.64 -12.05 5.66
N LEU A 171 -4.67 -11.97 4.74
CA LEU A 171 -3.89 -13.12 4.30
C LEU A 171 -3.16 -13.80 5.46
N LEU A 172 -2.62 -13.01 6.39
CA LEU A 172 -1.97 -13.53 7.59
C LEU A 172 -2.99 -14.30 8.45
N GLY A 173 -4.17 -13.71 8.67
CA GLY A 173 -5.26 -14.34 9.40
C GLY A 173 -5.69 -15.66 8.78
N ASP A 174 -5.93 -15.69 7.47
CA ASP A 174 -6.36 -16.87 6.72
C ASP A 174 -5.33 -18.02 6.82
N LEU A 175 -4.05 -17.69 6.63
CA LEU A 175 -2.96 -18.66 6.73
C LEU A 175 -2.81 -19.21 8.16
N LEU A 176 -2.96 -18.36 9.17
CA LEU A 176 -2.91 -18.76 10.57
C LEU A 176 -4.11 -19.62 10.96
N ALA A 177 -5.32 -19.27 10.48
CA ALA A 177 -6.53 -20.06 10.68
C ALA A 177 -6.35 -21.47 10.11
N ARG A 178 -5.87 -21.55 8.87
CA ARG A 178 -5.57 -22.83 8.20
C ARG A 178 -4.48 -23.63 8.90
N ALA A 179 -3.50 -22.96 9.50
CA ALA A 179 -2.48 -23.60 10.34
C ALA A 179 -2.99 -24.01 11.74
N GLY A 180 -4.28 -23.81 12.04
CA GLY A 180 -4.88 -24.09 13.35
C GLY A 180 -4.46 -23.11 14.46
N ARG A 181 -3.83 -21.97 14.11
CA ARG A 181 -3.36 -20.93 15.04
C ARG A 181 -4.44 -19.89 15.27
N VAL A 182 -5.58 -20.34 15.80
CA VAL A 182 -6.83 -19.57 15.92
C VAL A 182 -6.65 -18.20 16.59
N GLU A 183 -5.99 -18.14 17.75
CA GLU A 183 -5.81 -16.87 18.47
C GLU A 183 -5.00 -15.84 17.67
N ASN A 184 -3.98 -16.31 16.96
CA ASN A 184 -3.17 -15.43 16.12
C ASN A 184 -3.96 -14.97 14.88
N ALA A 185 -4.81 -15.83 14.31
CA ALA A 185 -5.70 -15.47 13.21
C ALA A 185 -6.69 -14.39 13.64
N LEU A 186 -7.32 -14.55 14.81
CA LEU A 186 -8.20 -13.54 15.40
C LEU A 186 -7.49 -12.21 15.63
N ALA A 187 -6.23 -12.24 16.08
CA ALA A 187 -5.44 -11.02 16.25
C ALA A 187 -5.18 -10.30 14.90
N ALA A 188 -4.88 -11.04 13.83
CA ALA A 188 -4.67 -10.48 12.49
C ALA A 188 -5.97 -9.90 11.91
N TYR A 189 -7.09 -10.63 12.00
CA TYR A 189 -8.41 -10.10 11.62
C TYR A 189 -8.82 -8.89 12.47
N GLY A 190 -8.37 -8.82 13.73
CA GLY A 190 -8.52 -7.63 14.57
C GLY A 190 -7.76 -6.40 14.05
N GLN A 191 -6.62 -6.57 13.39
CA GLN A 191 -5.93 -5.47 12.69
C GLN A 191 -6.68 -5.07 11.41
N LEU A 192 -7.14 -6.05 10.64
CA LEU A 192 -7.98 -5.81 9.45
C LEU A 192 -9.25 -5.01 9.80
N ALA A 193 -9.89 -5.30 10.93
CA ALA A 193 -11.08 -4.61 11.41
C ALA A 193 -10.86 -3.14 11.82
N LYS A 194 -9.61 -2.65 11.85
CA LYS A 194 -9.32 -1.23 12.08
C LYS A 194 -9.46 -0.38 10.81
N GLY A 195 -9.50 -1.02 9.64
CA GLY A 195 -9.61 -0.32 8.36
C GLY A 195 -10.99 0.27 8.09
N PRO A 196 -11.17 0.85 6.88
CA PRO A 196 -12.45 1.36 6.40
C PRO A 196 -13.56 0.28 6.39
N PRO A 197 -14.83 0.67 6.25
CA PRO A 197 -15.96 -0.24 6.41
C PRO A 197 -15.86 -1.54 5.59
N ALA A 198 -15.38 -1.49 4.34
CA ALA A 198 -15.19 -2.68 3.51
C ALA A 198 -14.27 -3.73 4.15
N PHE A 199 -13.20 -3.29 4.82
CA PHE A 199 -12.24 -4.15 5.52
C PHE A 199 -12.83 -4.71 6.82
N LYS A 200 -13.70 -3.95 7.50
CA LYS A 200 -14.46 -4.46 8.66
C LYS A 200 -15.41 -5.59 8.27
N VAL A 201 -16.08 -5.45 7.12
CA VAL A 201 -16.95 -6.51 6.57
C VAL A 201 -16.13 -7.76 6.24
N ARG A 202 -14.96 -7.58 5.60
CA ARG A 202 -14.01 -8.67 5.31
C ARG A 202 -13.52 -9.37 6.58
N ALA A 203 -13.13 -8.62 7.61
CA ALA A 203 -12.70 -9.17 8.90
C ALA A 203 -13.79 -10.02 9.57
N ALA A 204 -15.02 -9.52 9.65
CA ALA A 204 -16.13 -10.27 10.22
C ALA A 204 -16.43 -11.54 9.41
N SER A 205 -16.40 -11.44 8.07
CA SER A 205 -16.59 -12.59 7.17
C SER A 205 -15.49 -13.64 7.32
N ALA A 206 -14.23 -13.24 7.45
CA ALA A 206 -13.09 -14.14 7.63
C ALA A 206 -13.15 -14.85 9.00
N ARG A 207 -13.51 -14.13 10.06
CA ARG A 207 -13.80 -14.74 11.38
C ARG A 207 -14.94 -15.74 11.30
N ALA A 208 -16.03 -15.41 10.60
CA ALA A 208 -17.16 -16.29 10.41
C ALA A 208 -16.79 -17.57 9.65
N ALA A 209 -16.01 -17.44 8.57
CA ALA A 209 -15.50 -18.58 7.80
C ALA A 209 -14.62 -19.49 8.65
N MET A 210 -13.70 -18.93 9.45
CA MET A 210 -12.89 -19.71 10.39
C MET A 210 -13.75 -20.44 11.43
N LEU A 211 -14.82 -19.81 11.94
CA LEU A 211 -15.74 -20.45 12.89
C LEU A 211 -16.55 -21.58 12.24
N LEU A 212 -16.95 -21.44 10.97
CA LEU A 212 -17.59 -22.51 10.21
C LEU A 212 -16.68 -23.72 10.07
N GLU A 213 -15.40 -23.52 9.74
CA GLU A 213 -14.42 -24.61 9.64
C GLU A 213 -14.22 -25.35 10.98
N GLN A 214 -14.47 -24.66 12.11
CA GLN A 214 -14.48 -25.25 13.44
C GLN A 214 -15.81 -25.93 13.83
N GLY A 215 -16.82 -25.92 12.96
CA GLY A 215 -18.17 -26.44 13.25
C GLY A 215 -18.99 -25.54 14.19
N LYS A 216 -18.55 -24.31 14.45
CA LYS A 216 -19.22 -23.34 15.34
C LYS A 216 -20.26 -22.51 14.58
N HIS A 217 -21.25 -23.19 14.00
CA HIS A 217 -22.22 -22.58 13.08
C HIS A 217 -22.98 -21.39 13.68
N ALA A 218 -23.41 -21.47 14.95
CA ALA A 218 -24.13 -20.38 15.61
C ALA A 218 -23.27 -19.14 15.92
N GLU A 219 -21.96 -19.32 16.10
CA GLU A 219 -21.01 -18.19 16.24
C GLU A 219 -20.71 -17.57 14.87
N ALA A 220 -20.50 -18.40 13.85
CA ALA A 220 -20.30 -17.95 12.49
C ALA A 220 -21.49 -17.14 11.95
N LEU A 221 -22.71 -17.58 12.23
CA LEU A 221 -23.93 -16.87 11.85
C LEU A 221 -23.93 -15.43 12.40
N ARG A 222 -23.61 -15.27 13.69
CA ARG A 222 -23.55 -13.95 14.35
C ARG A 222 -22.50 -13.04 13.73
N GLU A 223 -21.35 -13.59 13.33
CA GLU A 223 -20.29 -12.83 12.67
C GLU A 223 -20.69 -12.39 11.25
N PHE A 224 -21.33 -13.25 10.46
CA PHE A 224 -21.85 -12.86 9.15
C PHE A 224 -22.98 -11.82 9.26
N ASP A 225 -23.90 -11.98 10.22
CA ASP A 225 -24.94 -10.99 10.49
C ASP A 225 -24.32 -9.63 10.85
N ALA A 226 -23.33 -9.62 11.75
CA ALA A 226 -22.59 -8.41 12.09
C ALA A 226 -21.92 -7.78 10.85
N ALA A 227 -21.35 -8.60 9.96
CA ALA A 227 -20.73 -8.13 8.73
C ALA A 227 -21.72 -7.39 7.81
N VAL A 228 -22.94 -7.93 7.64
CA VAL A 228 -23.99 -7.31 6.81
C VAL A 228 -24.51 -6.00 7.40
N GLN A 229 -24.53 -5.88 8.73
CA GLN A 229 -25.02 -4.70 9.46
C GLN A 229 -24.00 -3.55 9.57
N ILE A 230 -22.76 -3.71 9.12
CA ILE A 230 -21.76 -2.62 9.16
C ILE A 230 -22.26 -1.44 8.33
N ASP A 231 -22.40 -0.27 8.93
CA ASP A 231 -22.85 0.92 8.18
C ASP A 231 -21.80 1.35 7.14
N SER A 232 -22.26 1.49 5.90
CA SER A 232 -21.44 1.90 4.76
C SER A 232 -22.30 2.23 3.56
N SER A 233 -21.85 3.20 2.78
CA SER A 233 -22.50 3.67 1.55
C SER A 233 -21.62 3.54 0.31
N ASP A 234 -20.38 3.03 0.47
CA ASP A 234 -19.43 2.86 -0.62
C ASP A 234 -19.60 1.53 -1.37
N GLU A 235 -19.18 1.51 -2.63
CA GLU A 235 -19.30 0.36 -3.53
C GLU A 235 -18.48 -0.85 -3.03
N ALA A 236 -17.30 -0.62 -2.47
CA ALA A 236 -16.42 -1.68 -1.99
C ALA A 236 -17.08 -2.46 -0.86
N SER A 237 -17.63 -1.75 0.13
CA SER A 237 -18.40 -2.36 1.21
C SER A 237 -19.64 -3.10 0.71
N ALA A 238 -20.35 -2.56 -0.29
CA ALA A 238 -21.51 -3.24 -0.87
C ALA A 238 -21.12 -4.57 -1.52
N ALA A 239 -19.98 -4.66 -2.21
CA ALA A 239 -19.47 -5.91 -2.75
C ALA A 239 -19.13 -6.91 -1.63
N GLN A 240 -18.46 -6.45 -0.56
CA GLN A 240 -18.10 -7.31 0.57
C GLN A 240 -19.32 -7.80 1.35
N LYS A 241 -20.35 -6.97 1.52
CA LYS A 241 -21.61 -7.38 2.16
C LYS A 241 -22.31 -8.48 1.38
N ARG A 242 -22.36 -8.39 0.05
CA ARG A 242 -22.91 -9.47 -0.79
C ARG A 242 -22.15 -10.79 -0.62
N ALA A 243 -20.82 -10.72 -0.50
CA ALA A 243 -20.02 -11.90 -0.20
C ALA A 243 -20.35 -12.48 1.20
N ALA A 244 -20.53 -11.62 2.20
CA ALA A 244 -20.96 -12.00 3.55
C ALA A 244 -22.36 -12.63 3.55
N GLU A 245 -23.32 -12.10 2.77
CA GLU A 245 -24.66 -12.67 2.60
C GLU A 245 -24.62 -14.09 2.01
N LEU A 246 -23.72 -14.35 1.05
CA LEU A 246 -23.50 -15.71 0.54
C LEU A 246 -22.94 -16.64 1.61
N GLY A 247 -22.04 -16.14 2.46
CA GLY A 247 -21.52 -16.87 3.63
C GLY A 247 -22.63 -17.18 4.64
N LEU A 248 -23.49 -16.20 4.93
CA LEU A 248 -24.67 -16.35 5.78
C LEU A 248 -25.62 -17.43 5.26
N ALA A 249 -25.93 -17.40 3.96
CA ALA A 249 -26.79 -18.41 3.34
C ALA A 249 -26.22 -19.83 3.45
N ARG A 250 -24.89 -19.98 3.33
CA ARG A 250 -24.21 -21.28 3.54
C ARG A 250 -24.31 -21.74 5.00
N CYS A 251 -24.19 -20.84 5.96
CA CYS A 251 -24.38 -21.17 7.38
C CYS A 251 -25.79 -21.70 7.63
N LEU A 252 -26.81 -20.97 7.15
CA LEU A 252 -28.22 -21.32 7.34
C LEU A 252 -28.59 -22.67 6.71
N ALA A 253 -27.94 -23.06 5.62
CA ALA A 253 -28.15 -24.35 4.96
C ALA A 253 -27.52 -25.54 5.71
N GLN A 254 -26.64 -25.29 6.68
CA GLN A 254 -25.93 -26.31 7.47
C GLN A 254 -26.45 -26.44 8.91
N LEU A 255 -27.39 -25.58 9.33
CA LEU A 255 -28.09 -25.64 10.61
C LEU A 255 -29.28 -26.60 10.54
#